data_AF-A0A1F2UZR3-F1
#
_entry.id   AF-A0A1F2UZR3-F1
#
_cell.length_a   1.000
_cell.length_b   1.000
_cell.length_c   1.000
_cell.angle_alpha   90.00
_cell.angle_beta   90.00
_cell.angle_gamma   90.00
#
_symmetry.space_group_name_H-M   'P 1'
#
loop_
_entity.id
_entity.type
_entity.pdbx_description
1 polymer ?
#
loop_
_entity_poly.entity_id
_entity_poly.type
_entity_poly.pdbx_seq_one_letter_code
_entity_poly.pdbx_strand_id
1 'polypeptide(L)'
;MKKLAAALLLVPAIALEVGCSRPPEQQFLTQFFRAARSRDNTTVGRMSAVELDPRTRGTVEDFSITSISPETRTPLTFAALFEAEQKAREEETAFLKTKIEYQNANIKAIEEVLKIEQLNPTARLTPAQEKVRLEWNKWREGISAHAKAVAVARTAISTGTGLAEASLTQPNQPPLDAKTFQGETISKDVVINATVKTPEGATSQKTLTITIQRVASNAGGTAREGRSIITKIAGL
;
A
#
# COMPACT_ATOMS: atom_id res chain seq x y z
N MET A 1 -42.41 40.55 60.58
CA MET A 1 -41.03 40.74 60.07
C MET A 1 -40.52 39.38 59.60
N LYS A 2 -40.21 39.27 58.30
CA LYS A 2 -40.02 38.02 57.56
C LYS A 2 -38.68 37.36 57.90
N LYS A 3 -38.71 36.05 58.21
CA LYS A 3 -37.53 35.19 58.34
C LYS A 3 -36.99 34.89 56.93
N LEU A 4 -35.71 35.19 56.70
CA LEU A 4 -34.97 34.76 55.51
C LEU A 4 -34.42 33.35 55.79
N ALA A 5 -34.93 32.34 55.08
CA ALA A 5 -34.39 30.99 55.06
C ALA A 5 -33.54 30.81 53.79
N ALA A 6 -32.30 30.38 53.97
CA ALA A 6 -31.38 30.00 52.90
C ALA A 6 -31.85 28.69 52.25
N ALA A 7 -32.05 28.69 50.94
CA ALA A 7 -32.32 27.49 50.15
C ALA A 7 -31.02 27.03 49.47
N LEU A 8 -30.46 25.94 49.96
CA LEU A 8 -29.32 25.23 49.38
C LEU A 8 -29.86 24.37 48.22
N LEU A 9 -29.58 24.76 46.97
CA LEU A 9 -29.94 24.00 45.77
C LEU A 9 -28.92 22.88 45.56
N LEU A 10 -29.31 21.66 45.91
CA LEU A 10 -28.57 20.42 45.62
C LEU A 10 -28.78 20.06 44.14
N VAL A 11 -27.73 20.21 43.31
CA VAL A 11 -27.73 19.75 41.92
C VAL A 11 -27.41 18.26 41.90
N PRO A 12 -28.29 17.37 41.40
CA PRO A 12 -27.94 15.96 41.25
C PRO A 12 -27.00 15.81 40.07
N ALA A 13 -25.77 15.37 40.34
CA ALA A 13 -24.82 14.94 39.33
C ALA A 13 -25.33 13.63 38.69
N ILE A 14 -25.84 13.73 37.47
CA ILE A 14 -26.19 12.58 36.64
C ILE A 14 -24.86 11.95 36.19
N ALA A 15 -24.46 10.86 36.83
CA ALA A 15 -23.41 9.99 36.34
C ALA A 15 -23.90 9.33 35.05
N LEU A 16 -23.32 9.72 33.91
CA LEU A 16 -23.46 8.99 32.65
C LEU A 16 -22.74 7.65 32.81
N GLU A 17 -23.50 6.59 33.11
CA GLU A 17 -23.01 5.23 32.94
C GLU A 17 -22.81 4.98 31.44
N VAL A 18 -21.55 5.13 31.00
CA VAL A 18 -21.11 4.64 29.70
C VAL A 18 -21.22 3.13 29.76
N GLY A 19 -22.29 2.57 29.17
CA GLY A 19 -22.43 1.12 29.03
C GLY A 19 -21.14 0.54 28.44
N CYS A 20 -20.59 -0.47 29.11
CA CYS A 20 -19.37 -1.18 28.72
C CYS A 20 -19.54 -1.97 27.41
N SER A 21 -19.98 -1.35 26.32
CA SER A 21 -19.87 -1.92 24.98
C SER A 21 -18.39 -1.96 24.63
N ARG A 22 -17.84 -3.16 24.41
CA ARG A 22 -16.48 -3.29 23.87
C ARG A 22 -16.41 -2.50 22.55
N PRO A 23 -15.35 -1.70 22.33
CA PRO A 23 -15.21 -0.95 21.10
C PRO A 23 -15.17 -1.92 19.90
N PRO A 24 -15.70 -1.53 18.72
CA PRO A 24 -15.74 -2.40 17.54
C PRO A 24 -14.35 -2.91 17.14
N GLU A 25 -13.30 -2.14 17.44
CA GLU A 25 -11.89 -2.51 17.26
C GLU A 25 -11.52 -3.77 18.03
N GLN A 26 -12.10 -4.01 19.22
CA GLN A 26 -11.82 -5.21 20.00
C GLN A 26 -12.23 -6.46 19.21
N GLN A 27 -13.45 -6.47 18.68
CA GLN A 27 -13.95 -7.62 17.91
C GLN A 27 -13.15 -7.82 16.62
N PHE A 28 -12.82 -6.73 15.92
CA PHE A 28 -12.02 -6.77 14.71
C PHE A 28 -10.62 -7.36 14.98
N LEU A 29 -9.91 -6.87 15.99
CA LEU A 29 -8.57 -7.37 16.34
C LEU A 29 -8.61 -8.80 16.90
N THR A 30 -9.63 -9.17 17.66
CA THR A 30 -9.83 -10.56 18.11
C THR A 30 -9.97 -11.51 16.94
N GLN A 31 -10.77 -11.16 15.93
CA GLN A 31 -10.92 -11.97 14.71
C GLN A 31 -9.61 -12.08 13.94
N PHE A 32 -8.89 -10.97 13.77
CA PHE A 32 -7.60 -10.95 13.09
C PHE A 32 -6.56 -11.84 13.79
N PHE A 33 -6.32 -11.65 15.09
CA PHE A 33 -5.31 -12.43 15.81
C PHE A 33 -5.66 -13.91 15.90
N ARG A 34 -6.96 -14.24 16.03
CA ARG A 34 -7.42 -15.64 15.94
C ARG A 34 -7.09 -16.25 14.59
N ALA A 35 -7.42 -15.56 13.49
CA ALA A 35 -7.15 -16.03 12.14
C ALA A 35 -5.64 -16.18 11.86
N ALA A 36 -4.83 -15.21 12.30
CA ALA A 36 -3.37 -15.27 12.19
C ALA A 36 -2.80 -16.48 12.96
N ARG A 37 -3.25 -16.70 14.20
CA ARG A 37 -2.83 -17.85 15.03
C ARG A 37 -3.19 -19.19 14.37
N SER A 38 -4.38 -19.30 13.78
CA SER A 38 -4.83 -20.51 13.08
C SER A 38 -4.31 -20.63 11.65
N ARG A 39 -3.49 -19.67 11.18
CA ARG A 39 -2.97 -19.60 9.80
C ARG A 39 -4.08 -19.60 8.74
N ASP A 40 -5.20 -18.98 9.06
CA ASP A 40 -6.27 -18.73 8.10
C ASP A 40 -5.92 -17.50 7.25
N ASN A 41 -5.09 -17.75 6.23
CA ASN A 41 -4.60 -16.71 5.32
C ASN A 41 -5.72 -16.07 4.50
N THR A 42 -6.85 -16.76 4.31
CA THR A 42 -8.00 -16.19 3.61
C THR A 42 -8.66 -15.10 4.43
N THR A 43 -8.87 -15.35 5.72
CA THR A 43 -9.43 -14.35 6.64
C THR A 43 -8.42 -13.23 6.90
N VAL A 44 -7.14 -13.55 7.13
CA VAL A 44 -6.08 -12.54 7.30
C VAL A 44 -5.99 -11.62 6.09
N GLY A 45 -5.97 -12.16 4.86
CA GLY A 45 -5.89 -11.36 3.64
C GLY A 45 -7.10 -10.46 3.38
N ARG A 46 -8.24 -10.70 4.04
CA ARG A 46 -9.42 -9.81 3.99
C ARG A 46 -9.37 -8.68 5.01
N MET A 47 -8.53 -8.80 6.03
CA MET A 47 -8.49 -7.90 7.20
C MET A 47 -7.17 -7.13 7.30
N SER A 48 -6.11 -7.57 6.64
CA SER A 48 -4.76 -7.03 6.84
C SER A 48 -3.95 -7.04 5.54
N ALA A 49 -3.21 -5.95 5.31
CA ALA A 49 -2.16 -5.86 4.31
C ALA A 49 -0.80 -6.36 4.86
N VAL A 50 -0.71 -6.60 6.16
CA VAL A 50 0.49 -7.18 6.80
C VAL A 50 0.22 -8.60 7.28
N GLU A 51 1.13 -9.50 6.98
CA GLU A 51 1.09 -10.87 7.47
C GLU A 51 1.62 -10.95 8.90
N LEU A 52 1.04 -11.82 9.73
CA LEU A 52 1.54 -12.21 11.06
C LEU A 52 1.69 -13.73 11.07
N ASP A 53 2.88 -14.22 10.71
CA ASP A 53 3.19 -15.66 10.73
C ASP A 53 3.64 -16.11 12.14
N PRO A 54 2.91 -17.04 12.77
CA PRO A 54 3.28 -17.65 14.05
C PRO A 54 4.71 -18.20 14.12
N ARG A 55 5.26 -18.67 13.01
CA ARG A 55 6.57 -19.35 12.97
C ARG A 55 7.76 -18.40 13.03
N THR A 56 7.55 -17.16 12.61
CA THR A 56 8.64 -16.16 12.52
C THR A 56 8.43 -15.02 13.51
N ARG A 57 7.18 -14.66 13.83
CA ARG A 57 6.85 -13.52 14.70
C ARG A 57 6.09 -13.90 15.96
N GLY A 58 5.80 -15.19 16.16
CA GLY A 58 5.01 -15.65 17.30
C GLY A 58 3.52 -15.34 17.18
N THR A 59 2.78 -15.60 18.25
CA THR A 59 1.32 -15.49 18.34
C THR A 59 0.92 -14.51 19.44
N VAL A 60 0.00 -13.61 19.14
CA VAL A 60 -0.72 -12.88 20.18
C VAL A 60 -1.72 -13.86 20.79
N GLU A 61 -1.61 -14.16 22.09
CA GLU A 61 -2.49 -15.07 22.83
C GLU A 61 -3.73 -14.34 23.36
N ASP A 62 -3.51 -13.15 23.93
CA ASP A 62 -4.56 -12.28 24.47
C ASP A 62 -4.12 -10.81 24.37
N PHE A 63 -5.08 -9.88 24.40
CA PHE A 63 -4.79 -8.45 24.40
C PHE A 63 -5.89 -7.59 25.03
N SER A 64 -5.50 -6.43 25.52
CA SER A 64 -6.41 -5.34 25.91
C SER A 64 -6.09 -4.05 25.15
N ILE A 65 -7.12 -3.35 24.69
CA ILE A 65 -6.97 -2.03 24.07
C ILE A 65 -6.68 -1.00 25.16
N THR A 66 -5.59 -0.25 25.00
CA THR A 66 -5.20 0.83 25.92
C THR A 66 -5.64 2.20 25.42
N SER A 67 -5.60 2.44 24.10
CA SER A 67 -6.08 3.68 23.50
C SER A 67 -6.42 3.50 22.03
N ILE A 68 -7.34 4.33 21.54
CA ILE A 68 -7.69 4.46 20.12
C ILE A 68 -7.51 5.93 19.74
N SER A 69 -6.75 6.21 18.69
CA SER A 69 -6.58 7.58 18.20
C SER A 69 -7.85 8.08 17.51
N PRO A 70 -8.08 9.40 17.44
CA PRO A 70 -9.08 9.96 16.53
C PRO A 70 -8.83 9.53 15.08
N GLU A 71 -9.89 9.44 14.30
CA GLU A 71 -9.78 9.17 12.86
C GLU A 71 -9.20 10.40 12.14
N THR A 72 -8.19 10.17 11.31
CA THR A 72 -7.62 11.16 10.39
C THR A 72 -8.08 10.85 8.98
N ARG A 73 -8.49 11.89 8.24
CA ARG A 73 -8.95 11.79 6.85
C ARG A 73 -7.95 12.47 5.93
N THR A 74 -7.49 11.75 4.91
CA THR A 74 -6.55 12.26 3.91
C THR A 74 -7.13 12.04 2.52
N PRO A 75 -7.21 13.08 1.66
CA PRO A 75 -7.64 12.92 0.28
C PRO A 75 -6.84 11.83 -0.45
N LEU A 76 -7.54 11.02 -1.23
CA LEU A 76 -6.98 9.91 -2.00
C LEU A 76 -7.40 10.03 -3.47
N THR A 77 -6.39 10.09 -4.34
CA THR A 77 -6.52 10.06 -5.79
C THR A 77 -5.33 9.29 -6.37
N PHE A 78 -5.54 8.69 -7.54
CA PHE A 78 -4.50 7.96 -8.27
C PHE A 78 -4.08 8.67 -9.57
N ALA A 79 -4.63 9.86 -9.85
CA ALA A 79 -4.38 10.59 -11.11
C ALA A 79 -2.89 10.74 -11.42
N ALA A 80 -2.10 11.18 -10.44
CA ALA A 80 -0.65 11.35 -10.60
C ALA A 80 0.10 10.04 -10.97
N LEU A 81 -0.38 8.88 -10.50
CA LEU A 81 0.22 7.57 -10.84
C LEU A 81 -0.05 7.20 -12.31
N PHE A 82 -1.27 7.44 -12.79
CA PHE A 82 -1.64 7.22 -14.18
C PHE A 82 -0.97 8.22 -15.13
N GLU A 83 -0.84 9.49 -14.72
CA GLU A 83 -0.06 10.50 -15.46
C GLU A 83 1.41 10.08 -15.58
N ALA A 84 2.01 9.55 -14.51
CA ALA A 84 3.39 9.06 -14.53
C ALA A 84 3.57 7.84 -15.47
N GLU A 85 2.63 6.89 -15.49
CA GLU A 85 2.66 5.76 -16.42
C GLU A 85 2.53 6.23 -17.87
N GLN A 86 1.60 7.14 -18.14
CA GLN A 86 1.37 7.69 -19.47
C GLN A 86 2.64 8.41 -19.98
N LYS A 87 3.23 9.27 -19.15
CA LYS A 87 4.47 9.97 -19.48
C LYS A 87 5.62 8.99 -19.77
N ALA A 88 5.79 7.95 -18.96
CA ALA A 88 6.84 6.95 -19.19
C ALA A 88 6.67 6.22 -20.54
N ARG A 89 5.43 5.95 -20.95
CA ARG A 89 5.12 5.33 -22.26
C ARG A 89 5.37 6.27 -23.43
N GLU A 90 5.05 7.55 -23.26
CA GLU A 90 5.31 8.57 -24.27
C GLU A 90 6.82 8.75 -24.48
N GLU A 91 7.59 8.80 -23.39
CA GLU A 91 9.06 8.86 -23.42
C GLU A 91 9.66 7.60 -24.07
N GLU A 92 9.17 6.41 -23.73
CA GLU A 92 9.57 5.16 -24.39
C GLU A 92 9.28 5.19 -25.89
N THR A 93 8.07 5.62 -26.28
CA THR A 93 7.67 5.70 -27.70
C THR A 93 8.55 6.69 -28.47
N ALA A 94 8.80 7.87 -27.90
CA ALA A 94 9.68 8.87 -28.50
C ALA A 94 11.11 8.35 -28.64
N PHE A 95 11.64 7.69 -27.61
CA PHE A 95 12.96 7.07 -27.64
C PHE A 95 13.05 6.00 -28.74
N LEU A 96 12.08 5.08 -28.82
CA LEU A 96 12.05 4.02 -29.84
C LEU A 96 11.97 4.58 -31.26
N LYS A 97 11.22 5.67 -31.48
CA LYS A 97 11.18 6.36 -32.78
C LYS A 97 12.58 6.86 -33.18
N THR A 98 13.26 7.59 -32.30
CA THR A 98 14.61 8.10 -32.58
C THR A 98 15.64 6.98 -32.78
N LYS A 99 15.51 5.88 -32.03
CA LYS A 99 16.31 4.67 -32.25
C LYS A 99 16.10 4.11 -33.65
N ILE A 100 14.85 3.97 -34.10
CA ILE A 100 14.52 3.41 -35.43
C ILE A 100 15.12 4.30 -36.53
N GLU A 101 15.04 5.63 -36.38
CA GLU A 101 15.66 6.58 -37.30
C GLU A 101 17.19 6.39 -37.37
N TYR A 102 17.85 6.29 -36.21
CA TYR A 102 19.29 5.99 -36.14
C TYR A 102 19.63 4.63 -36.76
N GLN A 103 18.87 3.58 -36.43
CA GLN A 103 19.07 2.23 -36.92
C GLN A 103 18.95 2.17 -38.44
N ASN A 104 17.92 2.80 -39.01
CA ASN A 104 17.71 2.83 -40.46
C ASN A 104 18.85 3.58 -41.18
N ALA A 105 19.31 4.69 -40.62
CA ALA A 105 20.42 5.46 -41.20
C ALA A 105 21.77 4.71 -41.15
N ASN A 106 21.95 3.78 -40.20
CA ASN A 106 23.23 3.11 -39.94
C ASN A 106 23.18 1.59 -40.11
N ILE A 107 22.13 1.04 -40.73
CA ILE A 107 21.80 -0.39 -40.68
C ILE A 107 22.97 -1.30 -41.10
N LYS A 108 23.65 -0.97 -42.21
CA LYS A 108 24.79 -1.76 -42.71
C LYS A 108 25.96 -1.80 -41.73
N ALA A 109 26.28 -0.64 -41.14
CA ALA A 109 27.38 -0.54 -40.19
C ALA A 109 27.05 -1.26 -38.87
N ILE A 110 25.80 -1.20 -38.43
CA ILE A 110 25.31 -1.94 -37.26
C ILE A 110 25.40 -3.45 -37.51
N GLU A 111 24.89 -3.94 -38.65
CA GLU A 111 24.94 -5.36 -39.01
C GLU A 111 26.37 -5.90 -39.09
N GLU A 112 27.29 -5.13 -39.66
CA GLU A 112 28.70 -5.50 -39.73
C GLU A 112 29.32 -5.64 -38.33
N VAL A 113 29.10 -4.65 -37.46
CA VAL A 113 29.57 -4.69 -36.07
C VAL A 113 28.98 -5.88 -35.32
N LEU A 114 27.67 -6.11 -35.43
CA LEU A 114 26.99 -7.23 -34.78
C LEU A 114 27.50 -8.59 -35.27
N LYS A 115 27.78 -8.72 -36.58
CA LYS A 115 28.36 -9.94 -37.14
C LYS A 115 29.77 -10.20 -36.60
N ILE A 116 30.60 -9.15 -36.47
CA ILE A 116 31.92 -9.28 -35.87
C ILE A 116 31.82 -9.69 -34.40
N GLU A 117 30.94 -9.03 -33.62
CA GLU A 117 30.72 -9.36 -32.20
C GLU A 117 30.23 -10.81 -32.02
N GLN A 118 29.34 -11.28 -32.89
CA GLN A 118 28.82 -12.66 -32.85
C GLN A 118 29.89 -13.70 -33.19
N LEU A 119 30.72 -13.44 -34.20
CA LEU A 119 31.74 -14.40 -34.66
C LEU A 119 32.99 -14.41 -33.78
N ASN A 120 33.39 -13.23 -33.26
CA ASN A 120 34.52 -13.10 -32.36
C ASN A 120 34.33 -11.88 -31.42
N PRO A 121 33.83 -12.10 -30.18
CA PRO A 121 33.60 -11.03 -29.20
C PRO A 121 34.84 -10.21 -28.82
N THR A 122 36.05 -10.72 -29.10
CA THR A 122 37.32 -10.09 -28.77
C THR A 122 38.03 -9.45 -29.97
N ALA A 123 37.40 -9.49 -31.15
CA ALA A 123 37.96 -8.89 -32.35
C ALA A 123 38.16 -7.38 -32.19
N ARG A 124 39.27 -6.87 -32.74
CA ARG A 124 39.53 -5.42 -32.78
C ARG A 124 38.67 -4.78 -33.87
N LEU A 125 37.85 -3.82 -33.47
CA LEU A 125 37.06 -2.99 -34.38
C LEU A 125 37.90 -1.82 -34.91
N THR A 126 37.61 -1.38 -36.14
CA THR A 126 38.13 -0.11 -36.66
C THR A 126 37.54 1.06 -35.85
N PRO A 127 38.16 2.27 -35.86
CA PRO A 127 37.62 3.42 -35.14
C PRO A 127 36.17 3.79 -35.54
N ALA A 128 35.78 3.58 -36.80
CA ALA A 128 34.43 3.82 -37.28
C ALA A 128 33.42 2.79 -36.74
N GLN A 129 33.78 1.50 -36.79
CA GLN A 129 32.98 0.41 -36.22
C GLN A 129 32.84 0.56 -34.70
N GLU A 130 33.90 0.98 -34.00
CA GLU A 130 33.88 1.25 -32.57
C GLU A 130 32.89 2.37 -32.21
N LYS A 131 32.87 3.45 -32.98
CA LYS A 131 31.90 4.54 -32.78
C LYS A 131 30.46 4.04 -32.94
N VAL A 132 30.19 3.23 -33.96
CA VAL A 132 28.86 2.63 -34.19
C VAL A 132 28.49 1.69 -33.04
N ARG A 133 29.43 0.87 -32.57
CA ARG A 133 29.23 -0.01 -31.41
C ARG A 133 28.86 0.78 -30.16
N LEU A 134 29.63 1.79 -29.80
CA LEU A 134 29.38 2.59 -28.61
C LEU A 134 28.03 3.29 -28.65
N GLU A 135 27.66 3.86 -29.79
CA GLU A 135 26.36 4.50 -29.95
C GLU A 135 25.22 3.46 -29.93
N TRP A 136 25.40 2.31 -30.58
CA TRP A 136 24.44 1.20 -30.51
C TRP A 136 24.26 0.65 -29.09
N ASN A 137 25.31 0.64 -28.28
CA ASN A 137 25.23 0.27 -26.86
C ASN A 137 24.34 1.22 -26.07
N LYS A 138 24.45 2.53 -26.29
CA LYS A 138 23.55 3.51 -25.66
C LYS A 138 22.09 3.24 -26.01
N TRP A 139 21.79 2.88 -27.26
CA TRP A 139 20.45 2.50 -27.66
C TRP A 139 19.96 1.23 -26.95
N ARG A 140 20.82 0.20 -26.83
CA ARG A 140 20.48 -1.03 -26.10
C ARG A 140 20.21 -0.77 -24.62
N GLU A 141 21.08 0.01 -23.97
CA GLU A 141 20.92 0.43 -22.57
C GLU A 141 19.64 1.24 -22.38
N GLY A 142 19.38 2.20 -23.28
CA GLY A 142 18.18 3.04 -23.24
C GLY A 142 16.88 2.24 -23.37
N ILE A 143 16.83 1.17 -24.18
CA ILE A 143 15.65 0.27 -24.23
C ILE A 143 15.37 -0.29 -22.83
N SER A 144 16.40 -0.84 -22.18
CA SER A 144 16.24 -1.44 -20.86
C SER A 144 15.82 -0.40 -19.81
N ALA A 145 16.32 0.83 -19.91
CA ALA A 145 15.98 1.92 -18.99
C ALA A 145 14.53 2.38 -19.14
N HIS A 146 14.06 2.61 -20.37
CA HIS A 146 12.67 3.02 -20.64
C HIS A 146 11.67 1.91 -20.28
N ALA A 147 11.98 0.66 -20.64
CA ALA A 147 11.14 -0.49 -20.26
C ALA A 147 11.04 -0.63 -18.73
N LYS A 148 12.15 -0.40 -18.00
CA LYS A 148 12.16 -0.38 -16.54
C LYS A 148 11.34 0.77 -15.98
N ALA A 149 11.41 1.97 -16.58
CA ALA A 149 10.62 3.12 -16.14
C ALA A 149 9.11 2.85 -16.24
N VAL A 150 8.65 2.29 -17.37
CA VAL A 150 7.24 1.89 -17.55
C VAL A 150 6.85 0.80 -16.54
N ALA A 151 7.71 -0.19 -16.31
CA ALA A 151 7.44 -1.24 -15.33
C ALA A 151 7.30 -0.68 -13.91
N VAL A 152 8.21 0.22 -13.49
CA VAL A 152 8.15 0.90 -12.19
C VAL A 152 6.86 1.69 -12.03
N ALA A 153 6.44 2.45 -13.06
CA ALA A 153 5.20 3.22 -13.02
C ALA A 153 3.96 2.31 -12.85
N ARG A 154 3.91 1.17 -13.56
CA ARG A 154 2.83 0.18 -13.40
C ARG A 154 2.82 -0.45 -12.00
N THR A 155 3.99 -0.78 -11.46
CA THR A 155 4.11 -1.29 -10.08
C THR A 155 3.65 -0.24 -9.07
N ALA A 156 3.96 1.03 -9.30
CA ALA A 156 3.50 2.13 -8.44
C ALA A 156 1.97 2.26 -8.46
N ILE A 157 1.31 2.09 -9.61
CA ILE A 157 -0.16 2.02 -9.70
C ILE A 157 -0.68 0.87 -8.84
N SER A 158 -0.22 -0.37 -9.09
CA SER A 158 -0.70 -1.55 -8.35
C SER A 158 -0.48 -1.45 -6.84
N THR A 159 0.66 -0.90 -6.42
CA THR A 159 0.97 -0.71 -4.99
C THR A 159 0.13 0.41 -4.39
N GLY A 160 -0.05 1.51 -5.13
CA GLY A 160 -0.80 2.68 -4.68
C GLY A 160 -2.30 2.41 -4.57
N THR A 161 -2.88 1.59 -5.45
CA THR A 161 -4.30 1.24 -5.43
C THR A 161 -4.64 0.14 -4.43
N GLY A 162 -3.65 -0.63 -3.97
CA GLY A 162 -3.86 -1.84 -3.16
C GLY A 162 -4.72 -1.63 -1.91
N LEU A 163 -4.56 -0.52 -1.18
CA LEU A 163 -5.42 -0.21 -0.02
C LEU A 163 -6.88 0.04 -0.44
N ALA A 164 -7.11 0.81 -1.51
CA ALA A 164 -8.46 1.08 -2.00
C ALA A 164 -9.12 -0.19 -2.55
N GLU A 165 -8.38 -1.02 -3.28
CA GLU A 165 -8.86 -2.32 -3.73
C GLU A 165 -9.22 -3.22 -2.55
N ALA A 166 -8.31 -3.36 -1.57
CA ALA A 166 -8.55 -4.18 -0.38
C ALA A 166 -9.75 -3.68 0.42
N SER A 167 -9.88 -2.37 0.63
CA SER A 167 -10.93 -1.77 1.45
C SER A 167 -12.29 -1.74 0.74
N LEU A 168 -12.33 -1.42 -0.56
CA LEU A 168 -13.58 -1.22 -1.28
C LEU A 168 -14.13 -2.52 -1.90
N THR A 169 -13.32 -3.55 -2.10
CA THR A 169 -13.80 -4.84 -2.66
C THR A 169 -14.76 -5.53 -1.70
N GLN A 170 -16.05 -5.50 -2.05
CA GLN A 170 -17.15 -6.10 -1.28
C GLN A 170 -18.11 -6.84 -2.22
N PRO A 171 -18.81 -7.88 -1.74
CA PRO A 171 -19.85 -8.54 -2.52
C PRO A 171 -20.89 -7.54 -3.03
N ASN A 172 -21.35 -7.73 -4.26
CA ASN A 172 -22.41 -6.93 -4.88
C ASN A 172 -22.10 -5.42 -5.06
N GLN A 173 -20.81 -5.05 -5.06
CA GLN A 173 -20.37 -3.68 -5.34
C GLN A 173 -19.61 -3.61 -6.66
N PRO A 174 -19.71 -2.50 -7.42
CA PRO A 174 -18.93 -2.33 -8.63
C PRO A 174 -17.43 -2.33 -8.31
N PRO A 175 -16.60 -2.86 -9.23
CA PRO A 175 -15.14 -2.78 -9.12
C PRO A 175 -14.67 -1.33 -8.93
N LEU A 176 -13.51 -1.17 -8.30
CA LEU A 176 -12.83 0.12 -8.23
C LEU A 176 -12.40 0.55 -9.64
N ASP A 177 -12.87 1.71 -10.10
CA ASP A 177 -12.24 2.40 -11.24
C ASP A 177 -11.18 3.38 -10.71
N ALA A 178 -9.94 2.92 -10.65
CA ALA A 178 -8.83 3.71 -10.12
C ALA A 178 -8.54 4.98 -10.94
N LYS A 179 -8.89 5.04 -12.22
CA LYS A 179 -8.57 6.19 -13.08
C LYS A 179 -9.40 7.42 -12.74
N THR A 180 -10.66 7.20 -12.36
CA THR A 180 -11.61 8.27 -12.01
C THR A 180 -11.84 8.39 -10.50
N PHE A 181 -11.17 7.53 -9.71
CA PHE A 181 -11.37 7.46 -8.28
C PHE A 181 -10.98 8.76 -7.57
N GLN A 182 -11.91 9.22 -6.72
CA GLN A 182 -11.67 10.27 -5.73
C GLN A 182 -12.31 9.84 -4.42
N GLY A 183 -11.56 9.94 -3.34
CA GLY A 183 -12.03 9.56 -2.02
C GLY A 183 -11.11 10.04 -0.92
N GLU A 184 -11.20 9.37 0.21
CA GLU A 184 -10.39 9.65 1.39
C GLU A 184 -9.88 8.34 1.97
N THR A 185 -8.62 8.34 2.39
CA THR A 185 -8.12 7.35 3.35
C THR A 185 -8.49 7.82 4.75
N ILE A 186 -9.19 6.97 5.48
CA ILE A 186 -9.53 7.16 6.89
C ILE A 186 -8.60 6.26 7.70
N SER A 187 -7.81 6.84 8.59
CA SER A 187 -6.77 6.15 9.36
C SER A 187 -6.93 6.38 10.85
N LYS A 188 -6.68 5.36 11.65
CA LYS A 188 -6.54 5.46 13.11
C LYS A 188 -5.55 4.44 13.63
N ASP A 189 -4.97 4.73 14.78
CA ASP A 189 -4.08 3.83 15.50
C ASP A 189 -4.80 3.27 16.74
N VAL A 190 -4.65 1.96 16.93
CA VAL A 190 -5.13 1.24 18.11
C VAL A 190 -3.91 0.72 18.86
N VAL A 191 -3.72 1.19 20.08
CA VAL A 191 -2.65 0.71 20.96
C VAL A 191 -3.23 -0.40 21.84
N ILE A 192 -2.52 -1.52 21.91
CA ILE A 192 -2.89 -2.68 22.71
C ILE A 192 -1.73 -3.12 23.58
N ASN A 193 -2.05 -3.66 24.76
CA ASN A 193 -1.13 -4.51 25.51
C ASN A 193 -1.46 -5.96 25.20
N ALA A 194 -0.50 -6.69 24.66
CA ALA A 194 -0.67 -8.03 24.14
C ALA A 194 0.27 -9.03 24.83
N THR A 195 -0.28 -10.19 25.18
CA THR A 195 0.50 -11.35 25.58
C THR A 195 0.98 -12.06 24.32
N VAL A 196 2.27 -12.02 24.02
CA VAL A 196 2.88 -12.61 22.81
C VAL A 196 3.69 -13.85 23.18
N LYS A 197 3.38 -14.97 22.53
CA LYS A 197 4.15 -16.21 22.61
C LYS A 197 5.08 -16.32 21.41
N THR A 198 6.38 -16.44 21.65
CA THR A 198 7.39 -16.58 20.59
C THR A 198 7.33 -17.98 19.94
N PRO A 199 7.94 -18.18 18.76
CA PRO A 199 8.02 -19.50 18.13
C PRO A 199 8.66 -20.57 19.04
N GLU A 200 9.58 -20.16 19.92
CA GLU A 200 10.27 -21.01 20.90
C GLU A 200 9.41 -21.30 22.14
N GLY A 201 8.23 -20.70 22.24
CA GLY A 201 7.25 -20.95 23.30
C GLY A 201 7.33 -20.02 24.51
N ALA A 202 8.29 -19.09 24.55
CA ALA A 202 8.38 -18.08 25.61
C ALA A 202 7.24 -17.07 25.49
N THR A 203 6.69 -16.61 26.62
CA THR A 203 5.60 -15.62 26.63
C THR A 203 6.08 -14.30 27.22
N SER A 204 5.70 -13.18 26.60
CA SER A 204 6.06 -11.83 27.03
C SER A 204 4.91 -10.86 26.83
N GLN A 205 4.84 -9.81 27.66
CA GLN A 205 3.93 -8.68 27.42
C GLN A 205 4.58 -7.70 26.43
N LYS A 206 3.83 -7.31 25.40
CA LYS A 206 4.26 -6.31 24.41
C LYS A 206 3.19 -5.27 24.21
N THR A 207 3.60 -4.01 24.11
CA THR A 207 2.73 -2.93 23.65
C THR A 207 2.82 -2.87 22.13
N LEU A 208 1.70 -3.11 21.45
CA LEU A 208 1.61 -3.08 20.00
C LEU A 208 0.80 -1.85 19.54
N THR A 209 1.25 -1.20 18.47
CA THR A 209 0.47 -0.16 17.78
C THR A 209 -0.02 -0.71 16.45
N ILE A 210 -1.33 -0.75 16.28
CA ILE A 210 -2.01 -1.28 15.09
C ILE A 210 -2.59 -0.12 14.30
N THR A 211 -2.08 0.13 13.10
CA THR A 211 -2.66 1.12 12.19
C THR A 211 -3.75 0.46 11.38
N ILE A 212 -4.97 0.98 11.50
CA ILE A 212 -6.16 0.54 10.78
C ILE A 212 -6.55 1.62 9.79
N GLN A 213 -6.68 1.25 8.53
CA GLN A 213 -7.09 2.12 7.45
C GLN A 213 -8.28 1.58 6.69
N ARG A 214 -9.12 2.50 6.20
CA ARG A 214 -10.21 2.20 5.25
C ARG A 214 -10.31 3.33 4.24
N VAL A 215 -10.92 3.04 3.12
CA VAL A 215 -11.16 4.04 2.07
C VAL A 215 -12.64 4.37 2.01
N ALA A 216 -12.96 5.65 1.91
CA ALA A 216 -14.31 6.13 1.64
C ALA A 216 -14.32 6.89 0.31
N SER A 217 -15.40 6.78 -0.47
CA SER A 217 -15.62 7.60 -1.65
C SER A 217 -17.06 8.07 -1.74
N ASN A 218 -17.25 9.24 -2.34
CA ASN A 218 -18.58 9.77 -2.69
C ASN A 218 -18.77 9.79 -4.23
N ALA A 219 -17.95 9.03 -4.95
CA ALA A 219 -17.97 9.01 -6.41
C ALA A 219 -19.32 8.47 -6.93
N GLY A 220 -20.02 9.26 -7.74
CA GLY A 220 -21.30 8.88 -8.35
C GLY A 220 -22.55 9.10 -7.48
N GLY A 221 -22.46 9.87 -6.40
CA GLY A 221 -23.63 10.26 -5.58
C GLY A 221 -24.05 9.24 -4.51
N THR A 222 -23.37 8.10 -4.42
CA THR A 222 -23.55 7.11 -3.35
C THR A 222 -22.30 7.08 -2.48
N ALA A 223 -22.46 7.39 -1.20
CA ALA A 223 -21.37 7.24 -0.24
C ALA A 223 -21.02 5.75 -0.10
N ARG A 224 -19.77 5.42 -0.41
CA ARG A 224 -19.21 4.07 -0.29
C ARG A 224 -18.12 4.11 0.77
N GLU A 225 -18.34 3.37 1.85
CA GLU A 225 -17.29 3.13 2.84
C GLU A 225 -16.75 1.70 2.72
N GLY A 226 -15.43 1.61 2.66
CA GLY A 226 -14.71 0.35 2.60
C GLY A 226 -14.57 -0.30 3.97
N ARG A 227 -14.22 -1.59 3.97
CA ARG A 227 -13.88 -2.34 5.18
C ARG A 227 -12.56 -1.85 5.77
N SER A 228 -12.41 -2.04 7.07
CA SER A 228 -11.16 -1.77 7.79
C SER A 228 -10.08 -2.78 7.42
N ILE A 229 -8.87 -2.30 7.18
CA ILE A 229 -7.68 -3.07 6.84
C ILE A 229 -6.56 -2.68 7.82
N ILE A 230 -5.91 -3.66 8.43
CA ILE A 230 -4.68 -3.45 9.20
C ILE A 230 -3.54 -3.22 8.21
N THR A 231 -2.93 -2.05 8.22
CA THR A 231 -1.84 -1.70 7.30
C THR A 231 -0.48 -1.67 7.97
N LYS A 232 -0.45 -1.68 9.31
CA LYS A 232 0.79 -1.74 10.08
C LYS A 232 0.56 -2.36 11.45
N ILE A 233 1.54 -3.14 11.90
CA ILE A 233 1.66 -3.60 13.28
C ILE A 233 3.09 -3.28 13.73
N ALA A 234 3.24 -2.43 14.75
CA ALA A 234 4.51 -2.06 15.34
C ALA A 234 4.62 -2.60 16.77
N GLY A 235 5.85 -2.92 17.21
CA GLY A 235 6.15 -3.42 18.56
C GLY A 235 6.17 -4.94 18.72
N LEU A 236 6.00 -5.70 17.62
CA LEU A 236 6.09 -7.17 17.59
C LEU A 236 7.54 -7.67 17.69
#